data_AF-A0A7X4BSN4-F1
#
_entry.id   AF-A0A7X4BSN4-F1
#
_cell.length_a   1.000
_cell.length_b   1.000
_cell.length_c   1.000
_cell.angle_alpha   90.00
_cell.angle_beta   90.00
_cell.angle_gamma   90.00
#
_symmetry.space_group_name_H-M   'P 1'
#
loop_
_entity.id
_entity.type
_entity.pdbx_description
1 polymer ?
#
loop_
_entity_poly.entity_id
_entity_poly.type
_entity_poly.pdbx_seq_one_letter_code
_entity_poly.pdbx_strand_id
1 'polypeptide(L)'
;MGGRTALVGGFMKGVGAAHERFGRLPWEEIFKPAIHVAEHGFPIGDRMAGYWESRAGDLARLPETASTFLKEDGSPYREGDVFLQPALAATLRAVAEQGTDYMYRGPWAEKAVAAVQADGGLMTVEDLAAYEVIWDEPLSADLGGGYTVYTNPPPNSGGVALIEAQRLASAAKLTQDGHWTESPEALRKALDITRNSILDFLPAAALDELLGSDFTPRQRVTPEHAERLWRVMEDGWPFGRWAPGGSGHSDDVVAIDAEGNIAAITHSINAVIWGKTAIVVDGITIGDAASFQQQQIAAVEPGGRLPAGTETGILFRDGMPVLGFASMGSGLHQRTFQGLLNVMRYGMTVDEAINAADFYLPNTDPATMQMIVRVPAGAFPQEVLDGMGYAYQALDPESARLGGEGLWVAVSRDPETGELRAASHNRNNSAAVAW
;
A
#
# COMPACT_ATOMS: atom_id res chain seq x y z
N MET A 1 6.01 1.65 25.76
CA MET A 1 7.17 2.42 25.28
C MET A 1 7.13 2.34 23.77
N GLY A 2 6.71 3.42 23.13
CA GLY A 2 6.42 3.49 21.70
C GLY A 2 7.62 3.91 20.84
N GLY A 3 8.57 4.69 21.37
CA GLY A 3 9.72 5.16 20.60
C GLY A 3 10.58 4.05 19.98
N ARG A 4 10.56 2.83 20.55
CA ARG A 4 11.28 1.65 20.03
C ARG A 4 10.81 1.17 18.67
N THR A 5 9.60 1.52 18.27
CA THR A 5 9.02 1.12 16.98
C THR A 5 9.10 2.23 15.93
N ALA A 6 9.72 3.37 16.25
CA ALA A 6 9.99 4.43 15.30
C ALA A 6 11.20 4.07 14.42
N LEU A 7 11.07 4.28 13.11
CA LEU A 7 12.12 4.08 12.12
C LEU A 7 12.41 5.40 11.40
N VAL A 8 13.56 5.52 10.75
CA VAL A 8 13.90 6.70 9.97
C VAL A 8 12.94 6.83 8.78
N GLY A 9 12.23 7.95 8.72
CA GLY A 9 11.29 8.26 7.63
C GLY A 9 12.02 8.68 6.35
N GLY A 10 11.74 8.02 5.23
CA GLY A 10 12.43 8.26 3.96
C GLY A 10 11.73 9.19 2.96
N PHE A 11 10.47 9.53 3.21
CA PHE A 11 9.61 10.16 2.19
C PHE A 11 10.16 11.49 1.68
N MET A 12 10.52 12.42 2.58
CA MET A 12 10.97 13.75 2.14
C MET A 12 12.30 13.71 1.40
N LYS A 13 13.24 12.85 1.81
CA LYS A 13 14.47 12.59 1.01
C LYS A 13 14.13 12.04 -0.38
N GLY A 14 13.15 11.12 -0.47
CA GLY A 14 12.64 10.60 -1.74
C GLY A 14 12.07 11.69 -2.65
N VAL A 15 11.22 12.58 -2.11
CA VAL A 15 10.66 13.74 -2.84
C VAL A 15 11.78 14.65 -3.34
N GLY A 16 12.76 14.96 -2.48
CA GLY A 16 13.94 15.75 -2.86
C GLY A 16 14.73 15.14 -4.02
N ALA A 17 15.08 13.85 -3.91
CA ALA A 17 15.84 13.15 -4.95
C ALA A 17 15.06 13.04 -6.28
N ALA A 18 13.74 12.80 -6.22
CA ALA A 18 12.89 12.76 -7.40
C ALA A 18 12.77 14.14 -8.06
N HIS A 19 12.64 15.21 -7.26
CA HIS A 19 12.62 16.58 -7.77
C HIS A 19 13.94 16.98 -8.42
N GLU A 20 15.08 16.65 -7.81
CA GLU A 20 16.40 16.93 -8.38
C GLU A 20 16.59 16.23 -9.73
N ARG A 21 16.12 14.98 -9.85
CA ARG A 21 16.32 14.17 -11.06
C ARG A 21 15.31 14.45 -12.18
N PHE A 22 14.04 14.71 -11.83
CA PHE A 22 12.93 14.76 -12.78
C PHE A 22 12.07 16.02 -12.68
N GLY A 23 12.25 16.83 -11.64
CA GLY A 23 11.45 18.02 -11.38
C GLY A 23 11.68 19.13 -12.41
N ARG A 24 10.59 19.83 -12.75
CA ARG A 24 10.63 21.02 -13.63
C ARG A 24 10.20 22.31 -12.93
N LEU A 25 9.31 22.21 -11.94
CA LEU A 25 8.89 23.36 -11.14
C LEU A 25 9.97 23.70 -10.10
N PRO A 26 10.11 24.96 -9.68
CA PRO A 26 10.97 25.31 -8.55
C PRO A 26 10.59 24.52 -7.28
N TRP A 27 11.59 24.15 -6.47
CA TRP A 27 11.39 23.34 -5.26
C TRP A 27 10.35 23.94 -4.31
N GLU A 28 10.38 25.24 -4.09
CA GLU A 28 9.42 25.93 -3.21
C GLU A 28 7.96 25.87 -3.72
N GLU A 29 7.74 25.82 -5.04
CA GLU A 29 6.39 25.83 -5.63
C GLU A 29 5.62 24.57 -5.29
N ILE A 30 6.28 23.42 -5.21
CA ILE A 30 5.60 22.13 -4.96
C ILE A 30 5.07 22.01 -3.52
N PHE A 31 5.51 22.87 -2.59
CA PHE A 31 5.02 22.88 -1.21
C PHE A 31 3.82 23.80 -0.99
N LYS A 32 3.62 24.81 -1.86
CA LYS A 32 2.59 25.83 -1.65
C LYS A 32 1.18 25.26 -1.43
N PRO A 33 0.70 24.24 -2.17
CA PRO A 33 -0.62 23.68 -1.93
C PRO A 33 -0.75 23.02 -0.55
N ALA A 34 0.26 22.24 -0.14
CA ALA A 34 0.26 21.58 1.17
C ALA A 34 0.36 22.58 2.33
N ILE A 35 1.19 23.61 2.17
CA ILE A 35 1.29 24.74 3.12
C ILE A 35 -0.06 25.45 3.25
N HIS A 36 -0.71 25.78 2.13
CA HIS A 36 -2.02 26.44 2.13
C HIS A 36 -3.07 25.64 2.91
N VAL A 37 -3.18 24.33 2.64
CA VAL A 37 -4.13 23.45 3.34
C VAL A 37 -3.81 23.33 4.82
N ALA A 38 -2.52 23.23 5.19
CA ALA A 38 -2.11 23.16 6.60
C ALA A 38 -2.43 24.46 7.37
N GLU A 39 -2.31 25.62 6.72
CA GLU A 39 -2.56 26.93 7.33
C GLU A 39 -4.03 27.28 7.45
N HIS A 40 -4.81 27.05 6.38
CA HIS A 40 -6.20 27.48 6.29
C HIS A 40 -7.18 26.39 6.73
N GLY A 41 -6.67 25.16 6.85
CA GLY A 41 -7.41 24.00 7.27
C GLY A 41 -8.36 23.44 6.21
N PHE A 42 -9.03 22.36 6.58
CA PHE A 42 -10.04 21.69 5.77
C PHE A 42 -11.17 21.14 6.66
N PRO A 43 -12.41 21.03 6.15
CA PRO A 43 -13.48 20.38 6.89
C PRO A 43 -13.23 18.88 6.98
N ILE A 44 -13.35 18.34 8.18
CA ILE A 44 -13.20 16.91 8.43
C ILE A 44 -14.41 16.17 7.87
N GLY A 45 -14.17 15.16 7.04
CA GLY A 45 -15.20 14.22 6.62
C GLY A 45 -15.45 13.12 7.65
N ASP A 46 -16.62 12.50 7.59
CA ASP A 46 -17.08 11.44 8.50
C ASP A 46 -16.02 10.37 8.84
N ARG A 47 -15.40 9.76 7.82
CA ARG A 47 -14.36 8.73 8.02
C ARG A 47 -13.21 9.22 8.89
N MET A 48 -12.76 10.44 8.63
CA MET A 48 -11.65 11.03 9.35
C MET A 48 -12.07 11.33 10.81
N ALA A 49 -13.30 11.77 11.05
CA ALA A 49 -13.86 11.90 12.39
C ALA A 49 -13.90 10.55 13.15
N GLY A 50 -14.27 9.45 12.48
CA GLY A 50 -14.22 8.10 13.06
C GLY A 50 -12.80 7.66 13.45
N TYR A 51 -11.77 8.05 12.68
CA TYR A 51 -10.38 7.88 13.09
C TYR A 51 -10.04 8.69 14.33
N TRP A 52 -10.45 9.95 14.39
CA TRP A 52 -10.27 10.80 15.56
C TRP A 52 -10.88 10.19 16.83
N GLU A 53 -12.12 9.70 16.74
CA GLU A 53 -12.81 9.06 17.85
C GLU A 53 -12.10 7.77 18.29
N SER A 54 -11.82 6.86 17.35
CA SER A 54 -11.18 5.57 17.66
C SER A 54 -9.74 5.70 18.19
N ARG A 55 -9.06 6.82 17.88
CA ARG A 55 -7.67 7.07 18.29
C ARG A 55 -7.55 8.10 19.42
N ALA A 56 -8.65 8.63 19.97
CA ALA A 56 -8.63 9.72 20.94
C ALA A 56 -7.73 9.45 22.16
N GLY A 57 -7.72 8.21 22.66
CA GLY A 57 -6.85 7.81 23.78
C GLY A 57 -5.36 7.86 23.45
N ASP A 58 -4.98 7.47 22.23
CA ASP A 58 -3.58 7.53 21.78
C ASP A 58 -3.18 8.99 21.51
N LEU A 59 -4.08 9.79 20.94
CA LEU A 59 -3.85 11.22 20.66
C LEU A 59 -3.71 12.06 21.95
N ALA A 60 -4.40 11.69 23.03
CA ALA A 60 -4.32 12.36 24.32
C ALA A 60 -3.04 12.03 25.12
N ARG A 61 -2.25 11.04 24.65
CA ARG A 61 -1.12 10.48 25.41
C ARG A 61 0.02 11.46 25.66
N LEU A 62 0.31 12.32 24.68
CA LEU A 62 1.41 13.28 24.74
C LEU A 62 0.88 14.71 24.59
N PRO A 63 1.37 15.70 25.37
CA PRO A 63 0.90 17.08 25.27
C PRO A 63 1.02 17.68 23.87
N GLU A 64 2.14 17.45 23.17
CA GLU A 64 2.38 17.95 21.81
C GLU A 64 1.33 17.40 20.83
N THR A 65 1.07 16.09 20.91
CA THR A 65 0.08 15.38 20.09
C THR A 65 -1.33 15.85 20.39
N ALA A 66 -1.70 15.95 21.67
CA ALA A 66 -3.01 16.44 22.09
C ALA A 66 -3.24 17.87 21.61
N SER A 67 -2.23 18.74 21.68
CA SER A 67 -2.33 20.12 21.19
C SER A 67 -2.47 20.22 19.67
N THR A 68 -1.97 19.22 18.93
CA THR A 68 -2.07 19.17 17.47
C THR A 68 -3.39 18.55 17.01
N PHE A 69 -3.81 17.46 17.65
CA PHE A 69 -4.89 16.59 17.17
C PHE A 69 -6.11 16.54 18.08
N LEU A 70 -6.21 17.28 19.18
CA LEU A 70 -7.44 17.40 19.96
C LEU A 70 -7.87 18.86 20.05
N LYS A 71 -9.14 19.08 20.35
CA LYS A 71 -9.65 20.43 20.63
C LYS A 71 -9.11 20.90 21.98
N GLU A 72 -9.21 22.20 22.25
CA GLU A 72 -8.74 22.80 23.51
C GLU A 72 -9.37 22.17 24.76
N ASP A 73 -10.60 21.66 24.65
CA ASP A 73 -11.30 20.95 25.74
C ASP A 73 -10.89 19.46 25.87
N GLY A 74 -9.95 18.99 25.04
CA GLY A 74 -9.48 17.61 24.97
C GLY A 74 -10.38 16.68 24.16
N SER A 75 -11.49 17.15 23.58
CA SER A 75 -12.36 16.33 22.76
C SER A 75 -11.79 16.08 21.36
N PRO A 76 -12.08 14.92 20.74
CA PRO A 76 -11.70 14.68 19.35
C PRO A 76 -12.47 15.59 18.40
N TYR A 77 -11.89 15.86 17.24
CA TYR A 77 -12.59 16.51 16.15
C TYR A 77 -13.67 15.59 15.55
N ARG A 78 -14.73 16.20 15.03
CA ARG A 78 -15.93 15.57 14.46
C ARG A 78 -16.14 16.00 13.02
N GLU A 79 -17.04 15.31 12.33
CA GLU A 79 -17.44 15.68 10.97
C GLU A 79 -17.89 17.15 10.91
N GLY A 80 -17.42 17.87 9.89
CA GLY A 80 -17.72 19.27 9.65
C GLY A 80 -16.88 20.26 10.46
N ASP A 81 -16.14 19.82 11.49
CA ASP A 81 -15.15 20.68 12.14
C ASP A 81 -14.03 21.03 11.14
N VAL A 82 -13.44 22.21 11.29
CA VAL A 82 -12.27 22.62 10.49
C VAL A 82 -11.00 22.27 11.26
N PHE A 83 -10.14 21.47 10.64
CA PHE A 83 -8.84 21.10 11.20
C PHE A 83 -7.72 21.96 10.63
N LEU A 84 -6.90 22.56 11.49
CA LEU A 84 -5.74 23.38 11.11
C LEU A 84 -4.45 22.75 11.62
N GLN A 85 -3.37 22.90 10.86
CA GLN A 85 -2.03 22.39 11.21
C GLN A 85 -0.96 23.47 11.05
N PRO A 86 -0.99 24.56 11.84
CA PRO A 86 -0.04 25.67 11.71
C PRO A 86 1.42 25.25 11.95
N ALA A 87 1.65 24.26 12.82
CA ALA A 87 2.99 23.70 13.04
C ALA A 87 3.50 22.97 11.78
N LEU A 88 2.66 22.16 11.14
CA LEU A 88 3.01 21.50 9.88
C LEU A 88 3.29 22.52 8.78
N ALA A 89 2.50 23.58 8.68
CA ALA A 89 2.74 24.66 7.72
C ALA A 89 4.12 25.32 7.92
N ALA A 90 4.50 25.62 9.17
CA ALA A 90 5.82 26.16 9.47
C ALA A 90 6.94 25.18 9.08
N THR A 91 6.77 23.90 9.37
CA THR A 91 7.72 22.84 8.98
C THR A 91 7.86 22.74 7.46
N LEU A 92 6.75 22.72 6.72
CA LEU A 92 6.78 22.65 5.26
C LEU A 92 7.43 23.90 4.63
N ARG A 93 7.22 25.10 5.19
CA ARG A 93 7.94 26.31 4.76
C ARG A 93 9.44 26.18 4.99
N ALA A 94 9.87 25.70 6.16
CA ALA A 94 11.29 25.51 6.44
C ALA A 94 11.93 24.51 5.48
N VAL A 95 11.22 23.42 5.10
CA VAL A 95 11.68 22.47 4.08
C VAL A 95 11.72 23.09 2.68
N ALA A 96 10.75 23.94 2.34
CA ALA A 96 10.76 24.68 1.07
C ALA A 96 11.95 25.64 0.96
N GLU A 97 12.33 26.29 2.07
CA GLU A 97 13.43 27.27 2.11
C GLU A 97 14.82 26.62 2.22
N GLN A 98 14.95 25.55 3.01
CA GLN A 98 16.24 24.97 3.41
C GLN A 98 16.50 23.61 2.76
N GLY A 99 15.56 23.11 1.96
CA GLY A 99 15.60 21.78 1.37
C GLY A 99 15.33 20.67 2.39
N THR A 100 15.46 19.42 1.92
CA THR A 100 15.18 18.24 2.76
C THR A 100 16.07 18.15 3.99
N ASP A 101 17.30 18.67 3.93
CA ASP A 101 18.27 18.60 5.04
C ASP A 101 17.79 19.29 6.32
N TYR A 102 16.80 20.19 6.26
CA TYR A 102 16.12 20.69 7.46
C TYR A 102 15.61 19.56 8.37
N MET A 103 15.10 18.47 7.78
CA MET A 103 14.56 17.30 8.50
C MET A 103 15.59 16.22 8.83
N TYR A 104 16.72 16.16 8.13
CA TYR A 104 17.69 15.06 8.27
C TYR A 104 18.99 15.47 8.96
N ARG A 105 19.36 16.76 8.88
CA ARG A 105 20.58 17.34 9.45
C ARG A 105 20.35 18.65 10.20
N GLY A 106 19.12 19.18 10.14
CA GLY A 106 18.73 20.46 10.72
C GLY A 106 17.94 20.35 12.02
N PRO A 107 17.36 21.47 12.49
CA PRO A 107 16.70 21.56 13.80
C PRO A 107 15.55 20.56 14.01
N TRP A 108 14.82 20.18 12.95
CA TRP A 108 13.75 19.20 13.09
C TRP A 108 14.30 17.80 13.41
N ALA A 109 15.47 17.43 12.87
CA ALA A 109 16.10 16.14 13.16
C ALA A 109 16.40 15.98 14.66
N GLU A 110 16.95 17.03 15.28
CA GLU A 110 17.25 17.06 16.71
C GLU A 110 15.99 16.90 17.56
N LYS A 111 14.91 17.64 17.23
CA LYS A 111 13.62 17.53 17.92
C LYS A 111 13.00 16.14 17.76
N ALA A 112 13.05 15.57 16.55
CA ALA A 112 12.49 14.26 16.26
C ALA A 112 13.19 13.17 17.07
N VAL A 113 14.52 13.18 17.08
CA VAL A 113 15.33 12.24 17.86
C VAL A 113 15.07 12.40 19.36
N ALA A 114 15.03 13.64 19.87
CA ALA A 114 14.73 13.89 21.27
C ALA A 114 13.35 13.34 21.67
N ALA A 115 12.31 13.54 20.86
CA ALA A 115 10.97 13.03 21.12
C ALA A 115 10.91 11.49 21.08
N VAL A 116 11.58 10.87 20.12
CA VAL A 116 11.67 9.40 19.99
C VAL A 116 12.41 8.79 21.19
N GLN A 117 13.55 9.37 21.58
CA GLN A 117 14.35 8.88 22.72
C GLN A 117 13.65 9.10 24.07
N ALA A 118 12.93 10.21 24.23
CA ALA A 118 12.11 10.45 25.42
C ALA A 118 11.03 9.36 25.62
N ASP A 119 10.55 8.75 24.54
CA ASP A 119 9.61 7.62 24.56
C ASP A 119 10.30 6.23 24.51
N GLY A 120 11.62 6.20 24.75
CA GLY A 120 12.44 4.99 24.88
C GLY A 120 12.98 4.41 23.57
N GLY A 121 12.92 5.18 22.47
CA GLY A 121 13.48 4.80 21.18
C GLY A 121 15.01 4.90 21.10
N LEU A 122 15.57 4.35 20.01
CA LEU A 122 17.01 4.24 19.80
C LEU A 122 17.52 5.07 18.61
N MET A 123 16.63 5.72 17.87
CA MET A 123 17.01 6.59 16.75
C MET A 123 17.96 7.69 17.23
N THR A 124 18.98 7.96 16.44
CA THR A 124 19.97 9.01 16.66
C THR A 124 19.92 10.06 15.55
N VAL A 125 20.56 11.22 15.77
CA VAL A 125 20.68 12.23 14.71
C VAL A 125 21.59 11.73 13.59
N GLU A 126 22.55 10.86 13.91
CA GLU A 126 23.41 10.18 12.96
C GLU A 126 22.60 9.24 12.04
N ASP A 127 21.61 8.52 12.57
CA ASP A 127 20.72 7.67 11.75
C ASP A 127 19.92 8.50 10.73
N LEU A 128 19.40 9.66 11.14
CA LEU A 128 18.72 10.58 10.22
C LEU A 128 19.69 11.15 9.17
N ALA A 129 20.86 11.61 9.61
CA ALA A 129 21.85 12.24 8.74
C ALA A 129 22.48 11.28 7.73
N ALA A 130 22.55 9.99 8.06
CA ALA A 130 23.07 8.91 7.21
C ALA A 130 22.02 8.33 6.24
N TYR A 131 20.75 8.74 6.33
CA TYR A 131 19.72 8.24 5.43
C TYR A 131 19.94 8.75 4.00
N GLU A 132 20.01 7.82 3.05
CA GLU A 132 20.15 8.10 1.62
C GLU A 132 19.02 7.47 0.82
N VAL A 133 18.66 8.05 -0.33
CA VAL A 133 17.70 7.43 -1.27
C VAL A 133 18.41 6.35 -2.08
N ILE A 134 17.70 5.27 -2.39
CA ILE A 134 18.20 4.24 -3.30
C ILE A 134 17.50 4.40 -4.64
N TRP A 135 18.29 4.55 -5.70
CA TRP A 135 17.85 4.36 -7.07
C TRP A 135 18.23 2.95 -7.48
N ASP A 136 17.24 2.13 -7.82
CA ASP A 136 17.44 0.73 -8.19
C ASP A 136 16.79 0.43 -9.53
N GLU A 137 17.28 -0.60 -10.21
CA GLU A 137 16.61 -1.13 -11.38
C GLU A 137 15.31 -1.82 -10.93
N PRO A 138 14.17 -1.55 -11.61
CA PRO A 138 12.90 -2.15 -11.23
C PRO A 138 12.94 -3.68 -11.35
N LEU A 139 12.26 -4.34 -10.42
CA LEU A 139 11.91 -5.75 -10.60
C LEU A 139 10.95 -5.85 -11.78
N SER A 140 11.30 -6.68 -12.76
CA SER A 140 10.52 -6.81 -13.99
C SER A 140 10.21 -8.25 -14.34
N ALA A 141 9.07 -8.44 -15.00
CA ALA A 141 8.66 -9.74 -15.52
C ALA A 141 7.85 -9.57 -16.80
N ASP A 142 8.22 -10.34 -17.82
CA ASP A 142 7.31 -10.63 -18.93
C ASP A 142 6.14 -11.46 -18.39
N LEU A 143 4.94 -10.94 -18.63
CA LEU A 143 3.66 -11.56 -18.27
C LEU A 143 2.95 -12.13 -19.49
N GLY A 144 3.54 -12.07 -20.69
CA GLY A 144 3.00 -12.62 -21.93
C GLY A 144 1.95 -11.74 -22.60
N GLY A 145 1.75 -11.92 -23.91
CA GLY A 145 0.84 -11.07 -24.70
C GLY A 145 1.40 -9.66 -24.95
N GLY A 146 2.74 -9.52 -24.95
CA GLY A 146 3.45 -8.26 -25.10
C GLY A 146 3.60 -7.46 -23.80
N TYR A 147 3.01 -7.94 -22.70
CA TYR A 147 3.01 -7.22 -21.43
C TYR A 147 4.25 -7.48 -20.57
N THR A 148 4.88 -6.42 -20.09
CA THR A 148 5.96 -6.47 -19.09
C THR A 148 5.60 -5.56 -17.93
N VAL A 149 5.61 -6.10 -16.70
CA VAL A 149 5.42 -5.28 -15.49
C VAL A 149 6.77 -4.84 -14.95
N TYR A 150 6.84 -3.60 -14.47
CA TYR A 150 7.96 -3.04 -13.72
C TYR A 150 7.46 -2.58 -12.35
N THR A 151 8.07 -3.07 -11.29
CA THR A 151 7.68 -2.78 -9.90
C THR A 151 8.91 -2.69 -8.98
N ASN A 152 8.69 -2.41 -7.71
CA ASN A 152 9.76 -2.21 -6.74
C ASN A 152 10.54 -3.52 -6.50
N PRO A 153 11.88 -3.49 -6.52
CA PRO A 153 12.71 -4.65 -6.21
C PRO A 153 12.80 -4.91 -4.70
N PRO A 154 13.33 -6.09 -4.29
CA PRO A 154 13.67 -6.36 -2.90
C PRO A 154 14.50 -5.21 -2.28
N PRO A 155 14.26 -4.83 -1.01
CA PRO A 155 13.51 -5.58 -0.01
C PRO A 155 11.99 -5.42 -0.09
N ASN A 156 11.42 -4.69 -1.07
CA ASN A 156 9.98 -4.73 -1.29
C ASN A 156 9.55 -6.17 -1.64
N SER A 157 8.58 -6.71 -0.91
CA SER A 157 8.06 -8.06 -1.11
C SER A 157 6.77 -8.06 -1.93
N GLY A 158 6.03 -6.94 -1.94
CA GLY A 158 4.80 -6.78 -2.72
C GLY A 158 5.02 -7.00 -4.22
N GLY A 159 6.07 -6.41 -4.80
CA GLY A 159 6.41 -6.62 -6.20
C GLY A 159 6.69 -8.09 -6.57
N VAL A 160 7.33 -8.84 -5.65
CA VAL A 160 7.59 -10.28 -5.79
C VAL A 160 6.29 -11.06 -5.74
N ALA A 161 5.45 -10.81 -4.73
CA ALA A 161 4.15 -11.46 -4.56
C ALA A 161 3.21 -11.19 -5.74
N LEU A 162 3.20 -9.97 -6.28
CA LEU A 162 2.41 -9.60 -7.43
C LEU A 162 2.82 -10.38 -8.69
N ILE A 163 4.12 -10.43 -9.00
CA ILE A 163 4.62 -11.17 -10.17
C ILE A 163 4.35 -12.67 -10.01
N GLU A 164 4.58 -13.22 -8.82
CA GLU A 164 4.28 -14.62 -8.50
C GLU A 164 2.78 -14.90 -8.73
N ALA A 165 1.87 -14.03 -8.27
CA ALA A 165 0.43 -14.16 -8.46
C ALA A 165 0.03 -14.11 -9.95
N GLN A 166 0.58 -13.18 -10.74
CA GLN A 166 0.30 -13.10 -12.19
C GLN A 166 0.77 -14.36 -12.95
N ARG A 167 1.89 -14.95 -12.52
CA ARG A 167 2.40 -16.19 -13.10
C ARG A 167 1.60 -17.41 -12.65
N LEU A 168 1.15 -17.43 -11.41
CA LEU A 168 0.22 -18.44 -10.92
C LEU A 168 -1.10 -18.41 -11.70
N ALA A 169 -1.63 -17.24 -12.06
CA ALA A 169 -2.81 -17.16 -12.92
C ALA A 169 -2.60 -17.82 -14.29
N SER A 170 -1.39 -17.72 -14.84
CA SER A 170 -1.01 -18.40 -16.09
C SER A 170 -0.85 -19.92 -15.87
N ALA A 171 -0.19 -20.34 -14.79
CA ALA A 171 -0.01 -21.75 -14.44
C ALA A 171 -1.36 -22.46 -14.17
N ALA A 172 -2.27 -21.78 -13.48
CA ALA A 172 -3.63 -22.24 -13.17
C ALA A 172 -4.58 -22.21 -14.38
N LYS A 173 -4.12 -21.64 -15.52
CA LYS A 173 -4.93 -21.38 -16.71
C LYS A 173 -6.22 -20.62 -16.39
N LEU A 174 -6.17 -19.72 -15.40
CA LEU A 174 -7.33 -19.06 -14.80
C LEU A 174 -8.24 -18.41 -15.86
N THR A 175 -7.64 -17.76 -16.86
CA THR A 175 -8.40 -17.02 -17.88
C THR A 175 -9.15 -17.93 -18.86
N GLN A 176 -8.85 -19.24 -18.91
CA GLN A 176 -9.59 -20.19 -19.76
C GLN A 176 -10.97 -20.52 -19.18
N ASP A 177 -11.18 -20.28 -17.90
CA ASP A 177 -12.45 -20.52 -17.20
C ASP A 177 -13.40 -19.32 -17.27
N GLY A 178 -13.04 -18.24 -17.98
CA GLY A 178 -13.79 -16.99 -18.06
C GLY A 178 -13.39 -15.96 -17.00
N HIS A 179 -14.21 -14.94 -16.80
CA HIS A 179 -14.03 -13.96 -15.73
C HIS A 179 -14.56 -14.51 -14.40
N TRP A 180 -13.94 -14.17 -13.27
CA TRP A 180 -14.33 -14.69 -11.94
C TRP A 180 -15.73 -14.27 -11.49
N THR A 181 -16.35 -13.30 -12.15
CA THR A 181 -17.75 -12.91 -11.88
C THR A 181 -18.77 -13.83 -12.55
N GLU A 182 -18.32 -14.70 -13.45
CA GLU A 182 -19.17 -15.58 -14.27
C GLU A 182 -18.86 -17.07 -14.05
N SER A 183 -17.73 -17.37 -13.41
CA SER A 183 -17.21 -18.73 -13.27
C SER A 183 -16.80 -19.03 -11.83
N PRO A 184 -17.47 -19.97 -11.15
CA PRO A 184 -17.11 -20.37 -9.79
C PRO A 184 -15.67 -20.90 -9.70
N GLU A 185 -15.21 -21.61 -10.73
CA GLU A 185 -13.84 -22.15 -10.79
C GLU A 185 -12.81 -21.03 -10.97
N ALA A 186 -13.09 -20.04 -11.83
CA ALA A 186 -12.21 -18.88 -11.98
C ALA A 186 -12.11 -18.07 -10.68
N LEU A 187 -13.22 -17.88 -9.96
CA LEU A 187 -13.24 -17.21 -8.66
C LEU A 187 -12.43 -17.99 -7.62
N ARG A 188 -12.63 -19.31 -7.52
CA ARG A 188 -11.86 -20.17 -6.62
C ARG A 188 -10.36 -20.06 -6.89
N LYS A 189 -9.93 -20.20 -8.15
CA LYS A 189 -8.52 -20.06 -8.55
C LYS A 189 -7.97 -18.68 -8.19
N ALA A 190 -8.70 -17.60 -8.48
CA ALA A 190 -8.27 -16.24 -8.18
C ALA A 190 -8.05 -16.03 -6.66
N LEU A 191 -8.96 -16.56 -5.84
CA LEU A 191 -8.86 -16.53 -4.39
C LEU A 191 -7.66 -17.34 -3.88
N ASP A 192 -7.44 -18.54 -4.40
CA ASP A 192 -6.29 -19.37 -4.02
C ASP A 192 -4.95 -18.71 -4.41
N ILE A 193 -4.87 -18.15 -5.61
CA ILE A 193 -3.66 -17.49 -6.11
C ILE A 193 -3.26 -16.32 -5.21
N THR A 194 -4.20 -15.44 -4.86
CA THR A 194 -3.93 -14.22 -4.08
C THR A 194 -3.56 -14.48 -2.61
N ARG A 195 -3.56 -15.74 -2.17
CA ARG A 195 -3.05 -16.16 -0.86
C ARG A 195 -1.53 -16.33 -0.85
N ASN A 196 -0.86 -16.28 -2.00
CA ASN A 196 0.61 -16.36 -2.06
C ASN A 196 1.29 -15.22 -1.29
N SER A 197 0.65 -14.06 -1.13
CA SER A 197 1.17 -12.95 -0.30
C SER A 197 1.40 -13.34 1.16
N ILE A 198 0.73 -14.38 1.67
CA ILE A 198 0.95 -14.91 3.04
C ILE A 198 2.37 -15.47 3.18
N LEU A 199 2.96 -15.97 2.10
CA LEU A 199 4.28 -16.61 2.12
C LEU A 199 5.39 -15.65 2.58
N ASP A 200 5.22 -14.34 2.38
CA ASP A 200 6.15 -13.29 2.83
C ASP A 200 6.29 -13.21 4.36
N PHE A 201 5.30 -13.73 5.08
CA PHE A 201 5.20 -13.65 6.53
C PHE A 201 5.45 -14.99 7.22
N LEU A 202 5.73 -16.04 6.45
CA LEU A 202 6.02 -17.34 6.99
C LEU A 202 7.49 -17.45 7.42
N PRO A 203 7.80 -18.18 8.50
CA PRO A 203 9.17 -18.50 8.86
C PRO A 203 9.88 -19.26 7.73
N ALA A 204 11.16 -19.00 7.53
CA ALA A 204 11.97 -19.68 6.51
C ALA A 204 11.91 -21.22 6.61
N ALA A 205 11.86 -21.78 7.83
CA ALA A 205 11.71 -23.21 8.04
C ALA A 205 10.38 -23.78 7.51
N ALA A 206 9.29 -23.02 7.62
CA ALA A 206 7.99 -23.44 7.10
C ALA A 206 7.95 -23.38 5.55
N LEU A 207 8.64 -22.41 4.96
CA LEU A 207 8.80 -22.29 3.52
C LEU A 207 9.66 -23.43 2.96
N ASP A 208 10.77 -23.76 3.62
CA ASP A 208 11.67 -24.87 3.26
C ASP A 208 10.95 -26.22 3.30
N GLU A 209 10.16 -26.47 4.36
CA GLU A 209 9.36 -27.70 4.49
C GLU A 209 8.31 -27.82 3.37
N LEU A 210 7.69 -26.72 2.96
CA LEU A 210 6.60 -26.75 1.99
C LEU A 210 7.07 -26.73 0.52
N LEU A 211 8.00 -25.85 0.19
CA LEU A 211 8.36 -25.51 -1.19
C LEU A 211 9.79 -25.93 -1.55
N GLY A 212 10.51 -26.52 -0.60
CA GLY A 212 11.93 -26.79 -0.69
C GLY A 212 12.77 -25.54 -0.44
N SER A 213 14.09 -25.69 -0.62
CA SER A 213 15.07 -24.78 -0.03
C SER A 213 15.34 -23.47 -0.76
N ASP A 214 14.82 -23.27 -1.98
CA ASP A 214 15.04 -22.03 -2.74
C ASP A 214 13.74 -21.24 -2.93
N PHE A 215 13.39 -20.49 -1.89
CA PHE A 215 12.28 -19.52 -1.87
C PHE A 215 12.78 -18.06 -1.96
N THR A 216 13.90 -17.84 -2.64
CA THR A 216 14.44 -16.48 -2.80
C THR A 216 13.51 -15.62 -3.69
N PRO A 217 13.49 -14.28 -3.51
CA PRO A 217 12.74 -13.39 -4.40
C PRO A 217 12.96 -13.67 -5.89
N ARG A 218 14.19 -14.01 -6.26
CA ARG A 218 14.58 -14.36 -7.64
C ARG A 218 13.89 -15.62 -8.15
N GLN A 219 13.75 -16.67 -7.33
CA GLN A 219 13.03 -17.87 -7.76
C GLN A 219 11.52 -17.66 -7.82
N ARG A 220 10.96 -16.93 -6.87
CA ARG A 220 9.51 -16.72 -6.78
C ARG A 220 8.92 -16.05 -8.02
N VAL A 221 9.71 -15.20 -8.65
CA VAL A 221 9.37 -14.54 -9.90
C VAL A 221 9.74 -15.37 -11.13
N THR A 222 9.77 -16.71 -11.08
CA THR A 222 10.01 -17.61 -12.25
C THR A 222 8.74 -18.37 -12.65
N PRO A 223 8.52 -18.70 -13.94
CA PRO A 223 7.35 -19.49 -14.34
C PRO A 223 7.40 -20.90 -13.75
N GLU A 224 8.59 -21.50 -13.65
CA GLU A 224 8.78 -22.84 -13.09
C GLU A 224 8.40 -22.89 -11.61
N HIS A 225 8.68 -21.82 -10.86
CA HIS A 225 8.21 -21.70 -9.47
C HIS A 225 6.69 -21.62 -9.39
N ALA A 226 6.06 -20.79 -10.22
CA ALA A 226 4.60 -20.68 -10.25
C ALA A 226 3.93 -22.02 -10.59
N GLU A 227 4.47 -22.80 -11.54
CA GLU A 227 3.96 -24.14 -11.84
C GLU A 227 4.08 -25.11 -10.66
N ARG A 228 5.22 -25.10 -9.95
CA ARG A 228 5.41 -25.96 -8.77
C ARG A 228 4.46 -25.56 -7.65
N LEU A 229 4.39 -24.26 -7.37
CA LEU A 229 3.54 -23.72 -6.32
C LEU A 229 2.06 -23.99 -6.62
N TRP A 230 1.61 -23.82 -7.87
CA TRP A 230 0.23 -24.13 -8.24
C TRP A 230 -0.14 -25.60 -7.98
N ARG A 231 0.75 -26.56 -8.27
CA ARG A 231 0.49 -27.99 -7.95
C ARG A 231 0.30 -28.21 -6.45
N VAL A 232 1.11 -27.55 -5.62
CA VAL A 232 0.96 -27.60 -4.16
C VAL A 232 -0.37 -27.00 -3.72
N MET A 233 -0.81 -25.91 -4.35
CA MET A 233 -2.10 -25.27 -4.07
C MET A 233 -3.28 -26.17 -4.48
N GLU A 234 -3.19 -26.88 -5.61
CA GLU A 234 -4.21 -27.82 -6.10
C GLU A 234 -4.42 -29.00 -5.15
N ASP A 235 -3.36 -29.48 -4.50
CA ASP A 235 -3.43 -30.53 -3.48
C ASP A 235 -4.01 -30.03 -2.14
N GLY A 236 -4.26 -28.72 -2.02
CA GLY A 236 -4.90 -28.07 -0.88
C GLY A 236 -3.93 -27.14 -0.14
N TRP A 237 -4.37 -25.89 0.09
CA TRP A 237 -3.53 -24.89 0.75
C TRP A 237 -3.17 -25.28 2.19
N PRO A 238 -1.89 -25.38 2.56
CA PRO A 238 -1.47 -25.86 3.88
C PRO A 238 -1.64 -24.81 4.99
N PHE A 239 -1.73 -23.52 4.65
CA PHE A 239 -1.87 -22.42 5.59
C PHE A 239 -3.32 -21.94 5.71
N GLY A 240 -4.16 -22.71 6.40
CA GLY A 240 -5.50 -22.27 6.82
C GLY A 240 -5.50 -21.41 8.10
N ARG A 241 -4.37 -21.36 8.82
CA ARG A 241 -4.33 -20.91 10.23
C ARG A 241 -3.65 -19.57 10.47
N TRP A 242 -3.52 -18.72 9.45
CA TRP A 242 -2.79 -17.47 9.58
C TRP A 242 -3.71 -16.26 9.44
N ALA A 243 -3.63 -15.36 10.41
CA ALA A 243 -4.23 -14.04 10.36
C ALA A 243 -3.08 -13.02 10.43
N PRO A 244 -2.85 -12.22 9.39
CA PRO A 244 -1.87 -11.13 9.47
C PRO A 244 -2.23 -10.17 10.60
N GLY A 245 -1.21 -9.67 11.30
CA GLY A 245 -1.32 -8.37 11.96
C GLY A 245 -1.33 -7.29 10.88
N GLY A 246 -2.39 -6.49 10.81
CA GLY A 246 -2.52 -5.46 9.77
C GLY A 246 -1.76 -4.18 10.07
N SER A 247 -1.16 -3.58 9.04
CA SER A 247 -0.99 -2.13 8.93
C SER A 247 -2.27 -1.51 8.35
N GLY A 248 -2.55 -0.24 8.66
CA GLY A 248 -3.88 0.35 8.47
C GLY A 248 -3.92 1.68 7.71
N HIS A 249 -2.79 2.14 7.17
CA HIS A 249 -2.71 3.44 6.51
C HIS A 249 -1.58 3.51 5.49
N SER A 250 -1.90 3.93 4.27
CA SER A 250 -0.98 4.34 3.20
C SER A 250 -1.70 5.38 2.35
N ASP A 251 -1.02 5.95 1.37
CA ASP A 251 -1.59 6.84 0.37
C ASP A 251 -0.92 6.56 -0.97
N ASP A 252 -1.71 6.57 -2.04
CA ASP A 252 -1.26 6.31 -3.40
C ASP A 252 -1.50 7.51 -4.30
N VAL A 253 -0.50 7.82 -5.15
CA VAL A 253 -0.62 8.81 -6.21
C VAL A 253 -0.04 8.21 -7.49
N VAL A 254 -0.84 8.23 -8.54
CA VAL A 254 -0.40 7.86 -9.89
C VAL A 254 -0.76 8.99 -10.83
N ALA A 255 0.21 9.43 -11.64
CA ALA A 255 0.05 10.53 -12.58
C ALA A 255 0.67 10.19 -13.93
N ILE A 256 0.08 10.75 -14.98
CA ILE A 256 0.61 10.75 -16.33
C ILE A 256 0.50 12.17 -16.91
N ASP A 257 1.54 12.62 -17.60
CA ASP A 257 1.53 13.91 -18.29
C ASP A 257 1.34 13.78 -19.81
N ALA A 258 1.20 14.93 -20.48
CA ALA A 258 1.00 15.00 -21.93
C ALA A 258 2.22 14.52 -22.75
N GLU A 259 3.42 14.46 -22.14
CA GLU A 259 4.63 13.92 -22.75
C GLU A 259 4.73 12.40 -22.58
N GLY A 260 3.83 11.79 -21.80
CA GLY A 260 3.81 10.36 -21.52
C GLY A 260 4.68 9.95 -20.35
N ASN A 261 5.18 10.89 -19.54
CA ASN A 261 5.86 10.54 -18.29
C ASN A 261 4.84 9.98 -17.31
N ILE A 262 5.13 8.81 -16.73
CA ILE A 262 4.30 8.17 -15.72
C ILE A 262 5.07 8.14 -14.39
N ALA A 263 4.40 8.55 -13.32
CA ALA A 263 4.87 8.40 -11.96
C ALA A 263 3.83 7.62 -11.15
N ALA A 264 4.25 6.56 -10.47
CA ALA A 264 3.43 5.79 -9.55
C ALA A 264 4.13 5.77 -8.19
N ILE A 265 3.44 6.25 -7.15
CA ILE A 265 4.01 6.46 -5.82
C ILE A 265 3.04 5.89 -4.79
N THR A 266 3.58 5.08 -3.88
CA THR A 266 2.90 4.69 -2.65
C THR A 266 3.72 5.22 -1.47
N HIS A 267 3.10 6.03 -0.63
CA HIS A 267 3.67 6.50 0.64
C HIS A 267 2.93 5.86 1.80
N SER A 268 3.64 5.51 2.86
CA SER A 268 3.04 4.90 4.03
C SER A 268 3.87 5.17 5.26
N ILE A 269 3.20 5.44 6.38
CA ILE A 269 3.78 5.32 7.72
C ILE A 269 3.79 3.85 8.20
N ASN A 270 3.22 2.96 7.38
CA ASN A 270 3.04 1.54 7.56
C ASN A 270 2.55 1.23 8.97
N ALA A 271 1.48 1.89 9.40
CA ALA A 271 0.98 1.86 10.76
C ALA A 271 -0.53 2.09 10.77
N VAL A 272 -1.14 2.12 11.95
CA VAL A 272 -2.46 2.74 12.10
C VAL A 272 -2.34 4.26 11.91
N ILE A 273 -3.44 4.94 11.60
CA ILE A 273 -3.44 6.41 11.47
C ILE A 273 -2.85 7.08 12.73
N TRP A 274 -1.91 8.00 12.49
CA TRP A 274 -1.03 8.66 13.49
C TRP A 274 -0.14 7.75 14.34
N GLY A 275 -0.05 6.45 14.03
CA GLY A 275 0.71 5.46 14.80
C GLY A 275 0.12 5.20 16.20
N LYS A 276 0.50 4.09 16.83
CA LYS A 276 0.15 3.80 18.24
C LYS A 276 1.04 4.56 19.21
N THR A 277 2.23 4.95 18.76
CA THR A 277 3.10 5.83 19.53
C THR A 277 2.48 7.22 19.62
N ALA A 278 1.80 7.70 18.58
CA ALA A 278 1.25 9.05 18.57
C ALA A 278 2.31 10.11 18.93
N ILE A 279 3.58 9.91 18.55
CA ILE A 279 4.64 10.92 18.68
C ILE A 279 4.46 11.91 17.52
N VAL A 280 4.39 13.19 17.83
CA VAL A 280 4.21 14.28 16.86
C VAL A 280 5.29 15.33 17.10
N VAL A 281 5.92 15.80 16.04
CA VAL A 281 7.03 16.76 16.08
C VAL A 281 6.82 17.83 15.03
N ASP A 282 6.56 19.06 15.47
CA ASP A 282 6.26 20.21 14.62
C ASP A 282 5.18 19.90 13.55
N GLY A 283 4.10 19.22 13.96
CA GLY A 283 2.98 18.83 13.08
C GLY A 283 3.19 17.56 12.24
N ILE A 284 4.34 16.89 12.35
CA ILE A 284 4.62 15.62 11.65
C ILE A 284 4.51 14.45 12.62
N THR A 285 3.67 13.47 12.30
CA THR A 285 3.59 12.22 13.06
C THR A 285 4.80 11.31 12.75
N ILE A 286 5.40 10.74 13.79
CA ILE A 286 6.42 9.71 13.67
C ILE A 286 5.74 8.33 13.63
N GLY A 287 5.84 7.67 12.47
CA GLY A 287 5.27 6.33 12.25
C GLY A 287 5.92 5.26 13.12
N ASP A 288 5.19 4.15 13.32
CA ASP A 288 5.60 3.05 14.18
C ASP A 288 5.54 1.69 13.48
N ALA A 289 5.99 1.66 12.23
CA ALA A 289 6.00 0.48 11.36
C ALA A 289 6.65 -0.75 11.98
N ALA A 290 7.63 -0.55 12.87
CA ALA A 290 8.25 -1.67 13.54
C ALA A 290 7.30 -2.43 14.49
N SER A 291 6.14 -1.88 14.86
CA SER A 291 5.21 -2.49 15.82
C SER A 291 4.62 -3.85 15.40
N PHE A 292 4.56 -4.17 14.11
CA PHE A 292 4.12 -5.48 13.59
C PHE A 292 5.20 -6.20 12.76
N GLN A 293 6.28 -5.51 12.37
CA GLN A 293 7.38 -6.10 11.59
C GLN A 293 8.49 -6.71 12.47
N GLN A 294 8.15 -7.22 13.65
CA GLN A 294 9.13 -7.68 14.65
C GLN A 294 10.03 -8.81 14.14
N GLN A 295 9.48 -9.73 13.35
CA GLN A 295 10.28 -10.82 12.75
C GLN A 295 11.26 -10.29 11.70
N GLN A 296 10.81 -9.35 10.86
CA GLN A 296 11.63 -8.72 9.84
C GLN A 296 12.75 -7.88 10.47
N ILE A 297 12.45 -7.16 11.56
CA ILE A 297 13.45 -6.41 12.33
C ILE A 297 14.52 -7.36 12.90
N ALA A 298 14.11 -8.50 13.46
CA ALA A 298 15.04 -9.48 14.00
C ALA A 298 15.94 -10.13 12.92
N ALA A 299 15.56 -10.02 11.64
CA ALA A 299 16.29 -10.56 10.51
C ALA A 299 17.19 -9.54 9.79
N VAL A 300 17.19 -8.26 10.21
CA VAL A 300 18.02 -7.21 9.62
C VAL A 300 19.01 -6.65 10.65
N GLU A 301 20.19 -6.28 10.18
CA GLU A 301 21.18 -5.57 10.98
C GLU A 301 20.75 -4.10 11.19
N PRO A 302 21.27 -3.41 12.23
CA PRO A 302 21.06 -1.96 12.39
C PRO A 302 21.37 -1.17 11.11
N GLY A 303 20.48 -0.24 10.74
CA GLY A 303 20.55 0.50 9.47
C GLY A 303 19.93 -0.24 8.27
N GLY A 304 19.58 -1.52 8.42
CA GLY A 304 18.85 -2.29 7.42
C GLY A 304 17.42 -1.76 7.19
N ARG A 305 16.96 -1.82 5.94
CA ARG A 305 15.58 -1.46 5.57
C ARG A 305 14.64 -2.64 5.76
N LEU A 306 13.46 -2.37 6.30
CA LEU A 306 12.42 -3.38 6.40
C LEU A 306 11.72 -3.59 5.05
N PRO A 307 11.22 -4.81 4.78
CA PRO A 307 10.44 -5.06 3.59
C PRO A 307 9.11 -4.30 3.62
N ALA A 308 8.64 -3.92 2.44
CA ALA A 308 7.33 -3.30 2.23
C ALA A 308 6.50 -4.19 1.31
N GLY A 309 5.24 -4.43 1.68
CA GLY A 309 4.30 -5.19 0.86
C GLY A 309 3.58 -4.36 -0.20
N THR A 310 4.07 -3.15 -0.52
CA THR A 310 3.38 -2.24 -1.45
C THR A 310 3.50 -2.72 -2.89
N GLU A 311 2.41 -2.58 -3.64
CA GLU A 311 2.32 -3.02 -5.04
C GLU A 311 2.07 -1.83 -5.95
N THR A 312 3.18 -1.21 -6.33
CA THR A 312 3.23 -0.02 -7.16
C THR A 312 4.05 -0.33 -8.39
N GLY A 313 3.62 0.14 -9.56
CA GLY A 313 4.37 -0.17 -10.77
C GLY A 313 3.85 0.50 -12.04
N ILE A 314 4.52 0.14 -13.13
CA ILE A 314 4.18 0.54 -14.48
C ILE A 314 4.13 -0.71 -15.35
N LEU A 315 3.03 -0.88 -16.08
CA LEU A 315 2.86 -1.92 -17.07
C LEU A 315 3.22 -1.37 -18.44
N PHE A 316 4.02 -2.14 -19.16
CA PHE A 316 4.39 -1.88 -20.54
C PHE A 316 3.71 -2.90 -21.44
N ARG A 317 3.37 -2.49 -22.65
CA ARG A 317 2.94 -3.36 -23.75
C ARG A 317 3.80 -3.08 -24.97
N ASP A 318 4.49 -4.10 -25.47
CA ASP A 318 5.36 -4.01 -26.65
C ASP A 318 6.40 -2.87 -26.55
N GLY A 319 6.94 -2.67 -25.33
CA GLY A 319 7.96 -1.65 -25.03
C GLY A 319 7.42 -0.25 -24.74
N MET A 320 6.10 -0.02 -24.79
CA MET A 320 5.48 1.27 -24.46
C MET A 320 4.80 1.22 -23.10
N PRO A 321 4.94 2.25 -22.23
CA PRO A 321 4.23 2.29 -20.96
C PRO A 321 2.75 2.58 -21.21
N VAL A 322 1.87 1.70 -20.75
CA VAL A 322 0.43 1.76 -21.01
C VAL A 322 -0.41 1.96 -19.75
N LEU A 323 0.14 1.67 -18.57
CA LEU A 323 -0.58 1.78 -17.30
C LEU A 323 0.39 2.08 -16.15
N GLY A 324 0.17 3.16 -15.41
CA GLY A 324 0.72 3.33 -14.06
C GLY A 324 -0.30 2.88 -13.02
N PHE A 325 0.13 2.23 -11.96
CA PHE A 325 -0.77 1.74 -10.92
C PHE A 325 -0.16 1.74 -9.53
N ALA A 326 -1.03 1.82 -8.53
CA ALA A 326 -0.71 1.67 -7.11
C ALA A 326 -1.95 1.15 -6.37
N SER A 327 -1.73 0.47 -5.25
CA SER A 327 -2.81 -0.04 -4.40
C SER A 327 -2.44 0.02 -2.93
N MET A 328 -3.40 0.43 -2.11
CA MET A 328 -3.25 0.53 -0.66
C MET A 328 -4.36 -0.20 0.09
N GLY A 329 -4.22 -0.29 1.41
CA GLY A 329 -5.17 -0.98 2.29
C GLY A 329 -4.91 -2.49 2.38
N SER A 330 -5.59 -3.16 3.30
CA SER A 330 -5.34 -4.59 3.57
C SER A 330 -5.65 -5.51 2.39
N GLY A 331 -6.53 -5.09 1.47
CA GLY A 331 -6.84 -5.79 0.22
C GLY A 331 -5.94 -5.44 -0.96
N LEU A 332 -4.84 -4.71 -0.75
CA LEU A 332 -4.04 -4.17 -1.85
C LEU A 332 -3.63 -5.26 -2.84
N HIS A 333 -3.19 -6.42 -2.33
CA HIS A 333 -2.68 -7.52 -3.14
C HIS A 333 -3.76 -8.12 -4.05
N GLN A 334 -4.93 -8.41 -3.46
CA GLN A 334 -6.09 -8.91 -4.19
C GLN A 334 -6.50 -7.90 -5.26
N ARG A 335 -6.51 -6.61 -4.93
CA ARG A 335 -6.97 -5.56 -5.82
C ARG A 335 -6.02 -5.30 -6.97
N THR A 336 -4.71 -5.24 -6.73
CA THR A 336 -3.71 -5.10 -7.81
C THR A 336 -3.73 -6.31 -8.74
N PHE A 337 -3.83 -7.52 -8.19
CA PHE A 337 -3.93 -8.75 -8.98
C PHE A 337 -5.11 -8.72 -9.94
N GLN A 338 -6.30 -8.38 -9.43
CA GLN A 338 -7.53 -8.25 -10.21
C GLN A 338 -7.43 -7.14 -11.25
N GLY A 339 -6.97 -5.95 -10.86
CA GLY A 339 -6.85 -4.80 -11.76
C GLY A 339 -5.93 -5.09 -12.96
N LEU A 340 -4.77 -5.69 -12.72
CA LEU A 340 -3.85 -6.07 -13.80
C LEU A 340 -4.42 -7.15 -14.70
N LEU A 341 -5.06 -8.19 -14.16
CA LEU A 341 -5.68 -9.23 -14.98
C LEU A 341 -6.84 -8.67 -15.83
N ASN A 342 -7.66 -7.80 -15.26
CA ASN A 342 -8.75 -7.12 -15.97
C ASN A 342 -8.25 -6.39 -17.19
N VAL A 343 -7.17 -5.61 -17.05
CA VAL A 343 -6.56 -4.88 -18.16
C VAL A 343 -5.85 -5.83 -19.13
N MET A 344 -4.95 -6.69 -18.64
CA MET A 344 -4.06 -7.48 -19.50
C MET A 344 -4.75 -8.65 -20.20
N ARG A 345 -5.71 -9.30 -19.54
CA ARG A 345 -6.26 -10.58 -19.96
C ARG A 345 -7.72 -10.51 -20.34
N TYR A 346 -8.50 -9.65 -19.70
CA TYR A 346 -9.91 -9.46 -20.00
C TYR A 346 -10.18 -8.23 -20.88
N GLY A 347 -9.13 -7.46 -21.22
CA GLY A 347 -9.21 -6.35 -22.18
C GLY A 347 -10.00 -5.15 -21.67
N MET A 348 -10.17 -5.03 -20.35
CA MET A 348 -10.87 -3.91 -19.73
C MET A 348 -10.03 -2.63 -19.79
N THR A 349 -10.70 -1.51 -20.01
CA THR A 349 -10.16 -0.17 -19.71
C THR A 349 -9.96 -0.01 -18.20
N VAL A 350 -9.20 1.00 -17.77
CA VAL A 350 -9.00 1.27 -16.33
C VAL A 350 -10.31 1.58 -15.60
N ASP A 351 -11.25 2.26 -16.26
CA ASP A 351 -12.57 2.57 -15.73
C ASP A 351 -13.42 1.31 -15.55
N GLU A 352 -13.35 0.37 -16.48
CA GLU A 352 -14.03 -0.92 -16.37
C GLU A 352 -13.39 -1.78 -15.27
N ALA A 353 -12.05 -1.88 -15.26
CA ALA A 353 -11.32 -2.68 -14.28
C ALA A 353 -11.56 -2.23 -12.84
N ILE A 354 -11.64 -0.91 -12.60
CA ILE A 354 -11.87 -0.37 -11.26
C ILE A 354 -13.32 -0.53 -10.78
N ASN A 355 -14.29 -0.61 -11.69
CA ASN A 355 -15.71 -0.74 -11.35
C ASN A 355 -16.22 -2.19 -11.46
N ALA A 356 -15.41 -3.10 -12.02
CA ALA A 356 -15.72 -4.51 -12.09
C ALA A 356 -15.94 -5.10 -10.68
N ALA A 357 -16.88 -6.05 -10.59
CA ALA A 357 -17.13 -6.79 -9.36
C ALA A 357 -15.87 -7.55 -8.92
N ASP A 358 -15.54 -7.42 -7.64
CA ASP A 358 -14.25 -7.79 -7.10
C ASP A 358 -14.36 -8.60 -5.81
N PHE A 359 -13.29 -9.30 -5.46
CA PHE A 359 -13.15 -9.98 -4.18
C PHE A 359 -12.07 -9.31 -3.34
N TYR A 360 -12.25 -9.38 -2.02
CA TYR A 360 -11.43 -8.68 -1.05
C TYR A 360 -10.44 -9.61 -0.37
N LEU A 361 -9.60 -9.07 0.52
CA LEU A 361 -8.83 -9.89 1.45
C LEU A 361 -9.79 -10.81 2.25
N PRO A 362 -9.64 -12.15 2.17
CA PRO A 362 -10.44 -13.06 2.96
C PRO A 362 -10.23 -12.88 4.47
N ASN A 363 -11.24 -13.20 5.27
CA ASN A 363 -11.10 -13.31 6.71
C ASN A 363 -10.91 -14.78 7.11
N THR A 364 -10.50 -15.01 8.36
CA THR A 364 -10.41 -16.35 8.95
C THR A 364 -11.40 -16.45 10.12
N ASP A 365 -12.26 -17.47 10.09
CA ASP A 365 -13.13 -17.80 11.21
C ASP A 365 -12.28 -18.19 12.43
N PRO A 366 -12.39 -17.51 13.57
CA PRO A 366 -11.53 -17.78 14.73
C PRO A 366 -11.85 -19.11 15.43
N ALA A 367 -13.04 -19.68 15.23
CA ALA A 367 -13.45 -20.95 15.84
C ALA A 367 -13.06 -22.15 14.98
N THR A 368 -13.25 -22.06 13.67
CA THR A 368 -12.98 -23.17 12.74
C THR A 368 -11.63 -23.05 12.03
N MET A 369 -11.01 -21.87 12.07
CA MET A 369 -9.84 -21.50 11.28
C MET A 369 -10.07 -21.69 9.77
N GLN A 370 -11.33 -21.63 9.33
CA GLN A 370 -11.66 -21.68 7.91
C GLN A 370 -11.66 -20.28 7.30
N MET A 371 -11.26 -20.21 6.03
CA MET A 371 -11.32 -18.98 5.27
C MET A 371 -12.77 -18.60 4.98
N ILE A 372 -13.08 -17.32 5.15
CA ILE A 372 -14.32 -16.69 4.73
C ILE A 372 -13.97 -15.68 3.65
N VAL A 373 -14.41 -15.98 2.43
CA VAL A 373 -14.29 -15.07 1.28
C VAL A 373 -15.13 -13.82 1.53
N ARG A 374 -14.63 -12.66 1.14
CA ARG A 374 -15.35 -11.39 1.29
C ARG A 374 -15.59 -10.78 -0.08
N VAL A 375 -16.83 -10.41 -0.36
CA VAL A 375 -17.27 -9.83 -1.63
C VAL A 375 -18.22 -8.66 -1.39
N PRO A 376 -18.33 -7.68 -2.32
CA PRO A 376 -19.37 -6.68 -2.25
C PRO A 376 -20.75 -7.32 -2.38
N ALA A 377 -21.70 -6.83 -1.58
CA ALA A 377 -23.07 -7.30 -1.61
C ALA A 377 -23.72 -7.08 -2.99
N GLY A 378 -24.29 -8.15 -3.55
CA GLY A 378 -25.00 -8.13 -4.83
C GLY A 378 -24.10 -8.02 -6.07
N ALA A 379 -22.78 -8.09 -5.92
CA ALA A 379 -21.85 -7.94 -7.04
C ALA A 379 -21.61 -9.23 -7.84
N PHE A 380 -21.94 -10.40 -7.26
CA PHE A 380 -21.76 -11.71 -7.88
C PHE A 380 -23.10 -12.43 -8.03
N PRO A 381 -23.30 -13.19 -9.12
CA PRO A 381 -24.39 -14.15 -9.21
C PRO A 381 -24.29 -15.20 -8.09
N GLN A 382 -25.45 -15.62 -7.55
CA GLN A 382 -25.50 -16.54 -6.42
C GLN A 382 -24.86 -17.90 -6.75
N GLU A 383 -25.05 -18.38 -7.97
CA GLU A 383 -24.48 -19.63 -8.49
C GLU A 383 -22.95 -19.62 -8.54
N VAL A 384 -22.32 -18.45 -8.72
CA VAL A 384 -20.86 -18.30 -8.70
C VAL A 384 -20.34 -18.43 -7.27
N LEU A 385 -21.01 -17.77 -6.32
CA LEU A 385 -20.65 -17.83 -4.90
C LEU A 385 -20.88 -19.22 -4.32
N ASP A 386 -21.99 -19.88 -4.65
CA ASP A 386 -22.30 -21.22 -4.16
C ASP A 386 -21.36 -22.27 -4.79
N GLY A 387 -20.93 -22.06 -6.03
CA GLY A 387 -20.08 -22.98 -6.77
C GLY A 387 -18.58 -22.91 -6.44
N MET A 388 -18.09 -21.84 -5.79
CA MET A 388 -16.64 -21.65 -5.57
C MET A 388 -16.06 -22.58 -4.49
N GLY A 389 -16.91 -23.18 -3.65
CA GLY A 389 -16.48 -24.13 -2.61
C GLY A 389 -15.94 -23.50 -1.32
N TYR A 390 -16.11 -22.19 -1.10
CA TYR A 390 -15.75 -21.50 0.14
C TYR A 390 -16.96 -20.88 0.83
N ALA A 391 -16.89 -20.77 2.16
CA ALA A 391 -17.78 -19.89 2.89
C ALA A 391 -17.51 -18.44 2.49
N TYR A 392 -18.55 -17.61 2.48
CA TYR A 392 -18.41 -16.20 2.13
C TYR A 392 -19.27 -15.27 2.97
N GLN A 393 -18.87 -14.01 2.96
CA GLN A 393 -19.55 -12.88 3.56
C GLN A 393 -19.70 -11.78 2.51
N ALA A 394 -20.95 -11.44 2.19
CA ALA A 394 -21.27 -10.25 1.43
C ALA A 394 -21.18 -9.02 2.35
N LEU A 395 -20.47 -7.98 1.92
CA LEU A 395 -20.28 -6.73 2.65
C LEU A 395 -20.99 -5.59 1.95
N ASP A 396 -21.71 -4.77 2.72
CA ASP A 396 -22.10 -3.44 2.25
C ASP A 396 -20.86 -2.53 2.05
N PRO A 397 -21.01 -1.40 1.34
CA PRO A 397 -19.89 -0.51 1.07
C PRO A 397 -19.18 0.00 2.33
N GLU A 398 -19.88 0.23 3.43
CA GLU A 398 -19.29 0.72 4.67
C GLU A 398 -18.39 -0.33 5.31
N SER A 399 -18.88 -1.56 5.41
CA SER A 399 -18.14 -2.71 5.93
C SER A 399 -16.97 -3.11 5.03
N ALA A 400 -17.10 -2.92 3.71
CA ALA A 400 -16.04 -3.17 2.73
C ALA A 400 -14.86 -2.19 2.87
N ARG A 401 -15.14 -0.90 3.12
CA ARG A 401 -14.12 0.15 3.35
C ARG A 401 -13.20 -0.14 4.52
N LEU A 402 -13.71 -0.83 5.54
CA LEU A 402 -12.95 -1.31 6.70
C LEU A 402 -12.52 -2.77 6.57
N GLY A 403 -12.95 -3.42 5.49
CA GLY A 403 -13.00 -4.86 5.32
C GLY A 403 -12.02 -5.46 4.31
N GLY A 404 -11.06 -4.68 3.82
CA GLY A 404 -10.00 -5.17 2.95
C GLY A 404 -10.35 -5.22 1.48
N GLU A 405 -11.12 -4.24 0.98
CA GLU A 405 -11.38 -4.06 -0.45
C GLU A 405 -10.11 -3.77 -1.28
N GLY A 406 -9.13 -3.08 -0.69
CA GLY A 406 -7.96 -2.59 -1.41
C GLY A 406 -8.32 -1.39 -2.31
N LEU A 407 -7.51 -0.34 -2.28
CA LEU A 407 -7.81 0.92 -2.95
C LEU A 407 -6.84 1.11 -4.09
N TRP A 408 -7.19 0.54 -5.24
CA TRP A 408 -6.40 0.64 -6.44
C TRP A 408 -6.66 1.97 -7.16
N VAL A 409 -5.58 2.60 -7.62
CA VAL A 409 -5.62 3.79 -8.47
C VAL A 409 -4.74 3.55 -9.68
N ALA A 410 -5.17 4.05 -10.83
CA ALA A 410 -4.45 3.82 -12.07
C ALA A 410 -4.64 4.97 -13.06
N VAL A 411 -3.62 5.16 -13.89
CA VAL A 411 -3.71 5.97 -15.10
C VAL A 411 -3.26 5.13 -16.28
N SER A 412 -3.93 5.22 -17.41
CA SER A 412 -3.55 4.52 -18.63
C SER A 412 -3.33 5.46 -19.78
N ARG A 413 -2.48 5.04 -20.71
CA ARG A 413 -2.28 5.66 -22.02
C ARG A 413 -2.54 4.62 -23.09
N ASP A 414 -3.50 4.90 -23.96
CA ASP A 414 -3.71 4.08 -25.14
C ASP A 414 -2.48 4.20 -26.07
N PRO A 415 -1.82 3.09 -26.44
CA PRO A 415 -0.58 3.13 -27.22
C PRO A 415 -0.79 3.55 -28.68
N GLU A 416 -2.01 3.41 -29.22
CA GLU A 416 -2.34 3.73 -30.62
C GLU A 416 -2.82 5.17 -30.77
N THR A 417 -3.71 5.61 -29.90
CA THR A 417 -4.37 6.92 -29.95
C THR A 417 -3.71 7.97 -29.06
N GLY A 418 -2.98 7.54 -28.02
CA GLY A 418 -2.45 8.43 -26.98
C GLY A 418 -3.49 8.92 -25.97
N GLU A 419 -4.74 8.42 -26.02
CA GLU A 419 -5.79 8.78 -25.07
C GLU A 419 -5.34 8.46 -23.63
N LEU A 420 -5.52 9.44 -22.73
CA LEU A 420 -5.22 9.29 -21.31
C LEU A 420 -6.49 9.03 -20.53
N ARG A 421 -6.44 8.08 -19.61
CA ARG A 421 -7.52 7.81 -18.66
C ARG A 421 -6.96 7.72 -17.26
N ALA A 422 -7.77 8.12 -16.29
CA ALA A 422 -7.45 8.02 -14.87
C ALA A 422 -8.66 7.43 -14.15
N ALA A 423 -8.41 6.46 -13.27
CA ALA A 423 -9.42 5.78 -12.51
C ALA A 423 -8.99 5.75 -11.04
N SER A 424 -9.94 6.04 -10.15
CA SER A 424 -9.74 5.99 -8.71
C SER A 424 -10.88 5.26 -8.02
N HIS A 425 -10.57 4.58 -6.92
CA HIS A 425 -11.51 3.69 -6.26
C HIS A 425 -12.73 4.47 -5.73
N ASN A 426 -13.88 4.27 -6.36
CA ASN A 426 -15.08 5.12 -6.16
C ASN A 426 -15.70 5.07 -4.74
N ARG A 427 -15.22 4.20 -3.86
CA ARG A 427 -15.78 4.03 -2.52
C ARG A 427 -15.04 4.83 -1.44
N ASN A 428 -14.00 5.61 -1.73
CA ASN A 428 -13.29 6.39 -0.71
C ASN A 428 -13.06 7.85 -1.09
N ASN A 429 -12.40 8.62 -0.20
CA ASN A 429 -11.99 10.00 -0.47
C ASN A 429 -10.81 10.02 -1.46
N SER A 430 -11.04 9.50 -2.65
CA SER A 430 -10.09 9.44 -3.74
C SER A 430 -10.70 10.05 -5.00
N ALA A 431 -9.85 10.55 -5.88
CA ALA A 431 -10.28 11.25 -7.08
C ALA A 431 -9.40 10.85 -8.26
N ALA A 432 -10.01 10.78 -9.44
CA ALA A 432 -9.32 10.80 -10.71
C ALA A 432 -9.64 12.15 -11.36
N VAL A 433 -8.60 12.89 -11.74
CA VAL A 433 -8.73 14.24 -12.30
C VAL A 433 -7.88 14.32 -13.56
N ALA A 434 -8.42 14.95 -14.60
CA ALA A 434 -7.71 15.33 -15.80
C ALA A 434 -7.73 16.87 -15.91
N TRP A 435 -6.63 17.46 -16.38
CA TRP A 435 -6.50 18.91 -16.57
C TRP A 435 -5.94 19.25 -17.94
#